data_AF-A0A7G9LEU2-F1
#
_entry.id   AF-A0A7G9LEU2-F1
#
_cell.length_a   1.000
_cell.length_b   1.000
_cell.length_c   1.000
_cell.angle_alpha   90.00
_cell.angle_beta   90.00
_cell.angle_gamma   90.00
#
_symmetry.space_group_name_H-M   'P 1'
#
loop_
_entity.id
_entity.type
_entity.pdbx_description
1 polymer ?
#
loop_
_entity_poly.entity_id
_entity_poly.type
_entity_poly.pdbx_seq_one_letter_code
_entity_poly.pdbx_strand_id
1 'polypeptide(L)'
;MKTKMKRSLLVVLMLGTLIGYANENNTSTTVLDAKKVKVEFKSVKKGQTITINDENGSQVYNQKIENSGTYSRFFNLTALKNGIYTAELNKDYEILIKTFKVENGNVTFLSEENNKVFKPVIRNEENLVLISKIDFNNKPLNVVIYYKDEVILSETVNGNDILSRVYKLSETEKGNYKVVINTNNRMYIKDFSI
;
A
#
# COMPACT_ATOMS: atom_id res chain seq x y z
N MET A 1 -27.25 -50.71 38.45
CA MET A 1 -27.29 -50.09 37.11
C MET A 1 -26.06 -49.20 36.95
N LYS A 2 -25.30 -49.37 35.87
CA LYS A 2 -23.90 -48.93 35.73
C LYS A 2 -23.76 -47.40 35.57
N THR A 3 -22.90 -46.79 36.38
CA THR A 3 -22.38 -45.42 36.23
C THR A 3 -21.49 -45.34 34.99
N LYS A 4 -21.82 -44.48 34.03
CA LYS A 4 -20.96 -44.21 32.86
C LYS A 4 -20.25 -42.87 33.05
N MET A 5 -19.06 -42.90 33.66
CA MET A 5 -18.07 -41.84 33.50
C MET A 5 -17.65 -41.79 32.03
N LYS A 6 -18.03 -40.74 31.30
CA LYS A 6 -17.42 -40.42 30.01
C LYS A 6 -16.10 -39.69 30.25
N ARG A 7 -15.01 -40.44 30.45
CA ARG A 7 -13.63 -39.96 30.28
C ARG A 7 -13.16 -40.40 28.89
N SER A 8 -13.00 -39.45 27.98
CA SER A 8 -12.33 -39.60 26.67
C SER A 8 -12.56 -38.29 25.92
N LEU A 9 -11.60 -37.58 25.33
CA LEU A 9 -10.15 -37.64 25.26
C LEU A 9 -9.81 -36.23 24.74
N LEU A 10 -9.15 -35.39 25.53
CA LEU A 10 -8.80 -34.03 25.11
C LEU A 10 -7.59 -34.15 24.19
N VAL A 11 -7.82 -34.29 22.89
CA VAL A 11 -6.76 -34.33 21.87
C VAL A 11 -6.32 -32.90 21.61
N VAL A 12 -5.32 -32.45 22.38
CA VAL A 12 -4.54 -31.26 22.04
C VAL A 12 -3.54 -31.69 20.97
N LEU A 13 -3.89 -31.48 19.69
CA LEU A 13 -2.94 -31.64 18.60
C LEU A 13 -2.05 -30.38 18.56
N MET A 14 -0.93 -30.39 19.27
CA MET A 14 0.14 -29.42 19.03
C MET A 14 0.78 -29.77 17.67
N LEU A 15 0.47 -29.01 16.63
CA LEU A 15 1.21 -29.05 15.37
C LEU A 15 2.58 -28.39 15.59
N GLY A 16 3.59 -29.22 15.91
CA GLY A 16 4.98 -28.82 15.87
C GLY A 16 5.38 -28.45 14.45
N THR A 17 5.87 -27.23 14.26
CA THR A 17 6.39 -26.75 12.99
C THR A 17 7.69 -27.48 12.65
N LEU A 18 7.68 -28.34 11.63
CA LEU A 18 8.90 -28.76 10.95
C LEU A 18 9.16 -27.77 9.81
N ILE A 19 10.11 -26.86 10.01
CA ILE A 19 10.64 -26.02 8.95
C ILE A 19 11.68 -26.86 8.21
N GLY A 20 11.25 -27.56 7.16
CA GLY A 20 12.13 -28.10 6.13
C GLY A 20 12.36 -27.02 5.07
N TYR A 21 13.53 -26.39 5.06
CA TYR A 21 13.96 -25.57 3.94
C TYR A 21 14.39 -26.49 2.80
N ALA A 22 13.51 -26.70 1.81
CA ALA A 22 13.88 -27.26 0.51
C ALA A 22 14.08 -26.11 -0.46
N ASN A 23 15.31 -25.98 -0.99
CA ASN A 23 15.65 -25.03 -2.04
C ASN A 23 15.42 -25.72 -3.39
N GLU A 24 14.21 -25.64 -3.92
CA GLU A 24 13.89 -26.14 -5.26
C GLU A 24 13.85 -24.98 -6.27
N ASN A 25 14.83 -24.97 -7.17
CA ASN A 25 14.77 -24.25 -8.43
C ASN A 25 13.78 -24.95 -9.36
N ASN A 26 12.49 -24.66 -9.19
CA ASN A 26 11.45 -25.21 -10.05
C ASN A 26 10.72 -24.06 -10.75
N THR A 27 11.10 -23.83 -12.01
CA THR A 27 10.20 -23.29 -13.05
C THR A 27 9.09 -24.32 -13.28
N SER A 28 8.19 -24.42 -12.31
CA SER A 28 6.94 -25.14 -12.44
C SER A 28 5.85 -24.11 -12.63
N THR A 29 5.42 -23.96 -13.88
CA THR A 29 4.07 -23.48 -14.21
C THR A 29 3.07 -24.43 -13.59
N THR A 30 2.82 -24.23 -12.30
CA THR A 30 1.69 -24.82 -11.62
C THR A 30 0.46 -24.30 -12.35
N VAL A 31 -0.24 -25.19 -13.04
CA VAL A 31 -1.64 -24.96 -13.43
C VAL A 31 -2.42 -24.97 -12.12
N LEU A 32 -2.30 -23.85 -11.40
CA LEU A 32 -3.19 -23.49 -10.32
C LEU A 32 -4.57 -23.50 -10.96
N ASP A 33 -5.48 -24.23 -10.34
CA ASP A 33 -6.92 -24.16 -10.53
C ASP A 33 -7.27 -22.73 -10.98
N ALA A 34 -7.69 -22.56 -12.25
CA ALA A 34 -7.56 -21.32 -13.06
C ALA A 34 -8.21 -20.05 -12.46
N LYS A 35 -8.76 -20.20 -11.27
CA LYS A 35 -9.62 -19.37 -10.45
C LYS A 35 -8.91 -18.76 -9.22
N LYS A 36 -7.70 -19.23 -8.87
CA LYS A 36 -6.92 -18.71 -7.73
C LYS A 36 -5.65 -18.02 -8.22
N VAL A 37 -5.49 -16.76 -7.85
CA VAL A 37 -4.35 -15.93 -8.27
C VAL A 37 -3.41 -15.75 -7.10
N LYS A 38 -2.14 -16.07 -7.29
CA LYS A 38 -1.11 -15.75 -6.31
C LYS A 38 -0.71 -14.28 -6.48
N VAL A 39 -1.00 -13.45 -5.49
CA VAL A 39 -0.39 -12.11 -5.39
C VAL A 39 0.71 -12.21 -4.33
N GLU A 40 1.93 -11.95 -4.76
CA GLU A 40 3.11 -12.01 -3.91
C GLU A 40 3.79 -10.64 -3.84
N PHE A 41 4.10 -10.20 -2.63
CA PHE A 41 4.99 -9.08 -2.36
C PHE A 41 6.09 -9.54 -1.41
N LYS A 42 7.35 -9.32 -1.81
CA LYS A 42 8.51 -9.60 -0.96
C LYS A 42 8.76 -8.44 0.00
N SER A 43 9.32 -8.74 1.17
CA SER A 43 9.76 -7.75 2.17
C SER A 43 8.66 -6.79 2.66
N VAL A 44 7.50 -7.36 3.00
CA VAL A 44 6.43 -6.63 3.70
C VAL A 44 6.77 -6.42 5.18
N LYS A 45 6.18 -5.40 5.80
CA LYS A 45 6.27 -5.15 7.25
C LYS A 45 4.88 -5.15 7.88
N LYS A 46 4.80 -5.59 9.14
CA LYS A 46 3.59 -5.45 9.96
C LYS A 46 3.09 -3.99 9.92
N GLY A 47 1.79 -3.83 9.74
CA GLY A 47 1.14 -2.52 9.65
C GLY A 47 0.96 -1.98 8.23
N GLN A 48 1.71 -2.49 7.24
CA GLN A 48 1.49 -2.17 5.83
C GLN A 48 0.16 -2.73 5.35
N THR A 49 -0.35 -2.23 4.23
CA THR A 49 -1.66 -2.62 3.70
C THR A 49 -1.56 -3.07 2.26
N ILE A 50 -2.26 -4.14 1.90
CA ILE A 50 -2.47 -4.56 0.52
C ILE A 50 -3.89 -4.24 0.11
N THR A 51 -4.05 -3.55 -1.01
CA THR A 51 -5.35 -3.28 -1.62
C THR A 51 -5.40 -3.83 -3.03
N ILE A 52 -6.61 -4.13 -3.50
CA ILE A 52 -6.86 -4.38 -4.93
C ILE A 52 -7.92 -3.40 -5.35
N ASN A 53 -7.65 -2.66 -6.42
CA ASN A 53 -8.57 -1.68 -7.00
C ASN A 53 -8.95 -2.11 -8.43
N ASP A 54 -10.16 -1.79 -8.85
CA ASP A 54 -10.59 -1.93 -10.23
C ASP A 54 -10.09 -0.79 -11.13
N GLU A 55 -10.43 -0.83 -12.41
CA GLU A 55 -10.06 0.19 -13.41
C GLU A 55 -10.52 1.61 -13.07
N ASN A 56 -11.57 1.76 -12.27
CA ASN A 56 -12.09 3.05 -11.82
C ASN A 56 -11.43 3.52 -10.51
N GLY A 57 -10.48 2.75 -9.96
CA GLY A 57 -9.85 3.00 -8.68
C GLY A 57 -10.70 2.60 -7.47
N SER A 58 -11.81 1.88 -7.68
CA SER A 58 -12.65 1.40 -6.57
C SER A 58 -12.01 0.20 -5.90
N GLN A 59 -11.86 0.27 -4.58
CA GLN A 59 -11.24 -0.78 -3.80
C GLN A 59 -12.17 -2.00 -3.65
N VAL A 60 -11.75 -3.15 -4.17
CA VAL A 60 -12.47 -4.43 -4.09
C VAL A 60 -11.90 -5.37 -3.02
N TYR A 61 -10.70 -5.08 -2.53
CA TYR A 61 -10.06 -5.82 -1.43
C TYR A 61 -9.15 -4.91 -0.60
N ASN A 62 -9.08 -5.16 0.70
CA ASN A 62 -8.15 -4.51 1.63
C ASN A 62 -7.73 -5.49 2.73
N GLN A 63 -6.42 -5.57 2.99
CA GLN A 63 -5.87 -6.36 4.09
C GLN A 63 -4.66 -5.67 4.70
N LYS A 64 -4.68 -5.54 6.02
CA LYS A 64 -3.52 -5.17 6.82
C LYS A 64 -2.57 -6.36 6.98
N ILE A 65 -1.26 -6.09 6.86
CA ILE A 65 -0.20 -7.06 7.08
C ILE A 65 0.03 -7.22 8.58
N GLU A 66 -0.13 -8.44 9.09
CA GLU A 66 0.07 -8.76 10.51
C GLU A 66 1.50 -9.20 10.84
N ASN A 67 2.20 -9.79 9.86
CA ASN A 67 3.56 -10.32 10.04
C ASN A 67 4.50 -9.81 8.93
N SER A 68 5.70 -9.42 9.32
CA SER A 68 6.77 -9.00 8.39
C SER A 68 7.39 -10.20 7.67
N GLY A 69 7.94 -9.99 6.47
CA GLY A 69 8.61 -11.03 5.68
C GLY A 69 8.12 -11.07 4.23
N THR A 70 8.03 -12.26 3.64
CA THR A 70 7.40 -12.43 2.31
C THR A 70 5.91 -12.63 2.48
N TYR A 71 5.12 -11.73 1.91
CA TYR A 71 3.69 -11.93 1.79
C TYR A 71 3.38 -12.65 0.49
N SER A 72 2.81 -13.84 0.61
CA SER A 72 2.26 -14.59 -0.51
C SER A 72 0.88 -15.06 -0.10
N ARG A 73 -0.16 -14.55 -0.75
CA ARG A 73 -1.53 -15.03 -0.55
C ARG A 73 -2.14 -15.39 -1.90
N PHE A 74 -2.83 -16.52 -1.92
CA PHE A 74 -3.75 -16.83 -3.00
C PHE A 74 -5.03 -16.06 -2.77
N PHE A 75 -5.36 -15.20 -3.71
CA PHE A 75 -6.62 -14.52 -3.77
C PHE A 75 -7.56 -15.37 -4.63
N ASN A 76 -8.71 -15.72 -4.05
CA ASN A 76 -9.81 -16.26 -4.84
C ASN A 76 -10.49 -15.08 -5.55
N LEU A 77 -10.03 -14.78 -6.77
CA LEU A 77 -10.51 -13.64 -7.55
C LEU A 77 -11.64 -14.04 -8.51
N THR A 78 -12.25 -15.21 -8.32
CA THR A 78 -13.38 -15.67 -9.15
C THR A 78 -14.60 -14.75 -9.11
N ALA A 79 -14.77 -14.00 -8.03
CA ALA A 79 -15.83 -13.01 -7.89
C ALA A 79 -15.53 -11.69 -8.63
N LEU A 80 -14.30 -11.49 -9.12
CA LEU A 80 -13.97 -10.32 -9.92
C LEU A 80 -14.57 -10.45 -11.32
N LYS A 81 -15.08 -9.33 -11.83
CA LYS A 81 -15.56 -9.23 -13.21
C LYS A 81 -14.37 -9.20 -14.17
N ASN A 82 -14.64 -9.41 -15.46
CA ASN A 82 -13.64 -9.16 -16.49
C ASN A 82 -13.23 -7.67 -16.43
N GLY A 83 -11.93 -7.39 -16.48
CA GLY A 83 -11.42 -6.01 -16.35
C GLY A 83 -9.94 -5.94 -15.98
N ILE A 84 -9.42 -4.71 -15.87
CA ILE A 84 -8.07 -4.42 -15.40
C ILE A 84 -8.12 -4.04 -13.92
N TYR A 85 -7.17 -4.57 -13.16
CA TYR A 85 -7.06 -4.35 -11.73
C TYR A 85 -5.63 -4.01 -11.34
N THR A 86 -5.48 -3.31 -10.22
CA THR A 86 -4.19 -3.01 -9.59
C THR A 86 -4.14 -3.57 -8.18
N ALA A 87 -3.12 -4.38 -7.89
CA ALA A 87 -2.76 -4.75 -6.53
C ALA A 87 -1.69 -3.77 -6.01
N GLU A 88 -1.98 -3.09 -4.92
CA GLU A 88 -1.09 -2.10 -4.32
C GLU A 88 -0.62 -2.55 -2.93
N LEU A 89 0.70 -2.61 -2.72
CA LEU A 89 1.28 -2.69 -1.37
C LEU A 89 1.63 -1.28 -0.91
N ASN A 90 0.86 -0.77 0.04
CA ASN A 90 1.03 0.52 0.65
C ASN A 90 2.03 0.44 1.81
N LYS A 91 3.24 0.97 1.60
CA LYS A 91 4.30 1.07 2.60
C LYS A 91 4.43 2.50 3.13
N ASP A 92 5.36 2.73 4.05
CA ASP A 92 5.52 4.02 4.72
C ASP A 92 5.84 5.16 3.75
N TYR A 93 6.77 4.94 2.81
CA TYR A 93 7.27 5.97 1.88
C TYR A 93 7.05 5.65 0.40
N GLU A 94 6.55 4.45 0.08
CA GLU A 94 6.35 4.00 -1.30
C GLU A 94 5.09 3.14 -1.41
N ILE A 95 4.55 3.05 -2.62
CA ILE A 95 3.49 2.13 -3.00
C ILE A 95 4.04 1.28 -4.12
N LEU A 96 4.02 -0.05 -3.95
CA LEU A 96 4.36 -0.99 -5.02
C LEU A 96 3.08 -1.42 -5.71
N ILE A 97 3.02 -1.30 -7.03
CA ILE A 97 1.84 -1.54 -7.84
C ILE A 97 2.11 -2.70 -8.80
N LYS A 98 1.16 -3.64 -8.86
CA LYS A 98 1.13 -4.73 -9.85
C LYS A 98 -0.19 -4.69 -10.58
N THR A 99 -0.14 -4.58 -11.90
CA THR A 99 -1.33 -4.57 -12.75
C THR A 99 -1.62 -5.96 -13.28
N PHE A 100 -2.88 -6.36 -13.29
CA PHE A 100 -3.31 -7.63 -13.85
C PHE A 100 -4.67 -7.50 -14.54
N LYS A 101 -4.89 -8.32 -15.56
CA LYS A 101 -6.14 -8.45 -16.29
C LYS A 101 -6.87 -9.69 -15.80
N VAL A 102 -8.19 -9.58 -15.58
CA VAL A 102 -9.11 -10.70 -15.37
C VAL A 102 -9.91 -10.89 -16.65
N GLU A 103 -9.91 -12.11 -17.20
CA GLU A 103 -10.67 -12.47 -18.41
C GLU A 103 -11.19 -13.90 -18.31
N ASN A 104 -12.53 -14.04 -18.27
CA ASN A 104 -13.22 -15.31 -18.13
C ASN A 104 -12.75 -16.11 -16.90
N GLY A 105 -12.49 -15.38 -15.80
CA GLY A 105 -11.97 -15.94 -14.54
C GLY A 105 -10.47 -16.24 -14.53
N ASN A 106 -9.78 -16.12 -15.68
CA ASN A 106 -8.33 -16.26 -15.76
C ASN A 106 -7.66 -14.93 -15.44
N VAL A 107 -6.46 -14.98 -14.84
CA VAL A 107 -5.69 -13.78 -14.52
C VAL A 107 -4.34 -13.77 -15.18
N THR A 108 -4.05 -12.66 -15.85
CA THR A 108 -2.78 -12.40 -16.52
C THR A 108 -2.17 -11.14 -15.92
N PHE A 109 -1.02 -11.29 -15.25
CA PHE A 109 -0.25 -10.11 -14.84
C PHE A 109 0.29 -9.42 -16.08
N LEU A 110 -0.01 -8.13 -16.21
CA LEU A 110 0.52 -7.31 -17.28
C LEU A 110 1.95 -6.97 -16.87
N SER A 111 2.93 -7.67 -17.45
CA SER A 111 4.33 -7.42 -17.16
C SER A 111 4.72 -6.07 -17.74
N GLU A 112 4.98 -5.09 -16.88
CA GLU A 112 6.15 -4.21 -16.94
C GLU A 112 6.52 -3.87 -15.48
N GLU A 113 7.82 -3.77 -15.20
CA GLU A 113 8.44 -3.79 -13.87
C GLU A 113 7.69 -3.03 -12.77
N ASN A 114 7.56 -3.67 -11.59
CA ASN A 114 7.03 -3.14 -10.32
C ASN A 114 6.86 -1.61 -10.29
N ASN A 115 5.73 -1.11 -10.78
CA ASN A 115 5.44 0.31 -10.79
C ASN A 115 5.47 0.83 -9.35
N LYS A 116 6.38 1.74 -9.06
CA LYS A 116 6.59 2.29 -7.72
C LYS A 116 6.20 3.75 -7.69
N VAL A 117 5.38 4.12 -6.71
CA VAL A 117 5.05 5.51 -6.42
C VAL A 117 5.67 5.89 -5.09
N PHE A 118 6.59 6.85 -5.09
CA PHE A 118 7.10 7.44 -3.84
C PHE A 118 6.11 8.46 -3.31
N LYS A 119 5.86 8.39 -2.00
CA LYS A 119 5.01 9.35 -1.30
C LYS A 119 5.79 10.65 -1.05
N PRO A 120 5.13 11.81 -1.09
CA PRO A 120 5.76 13.04 -0.65
C PRO A 120 6.06 12.97 0.86
N VAL A 121 7.17 13.57 1.26
CA VAL A 121 7.55 13.74 2.67
C VAL A 121 7.33 15.20 3.04
N ILE A 122 6.60 15.43 4.14
CA ILE A 122 6.32 16.75 4.69
C ILE A 122 6.99 16.85 6.06
N ARG A 123 7.92 17.79 6.22
CA ARG A 123 8.57 18.09 7.50
C ARG A 123 8.27 19.54 7.87
N ASN A 124 8.07 19.79 9.16
CA ASN A 124 8.13 21.14 9.69
C ASN A 124 9.35 21.22 10.61
N GLU A 125 10.12 22.29 10.49
CA GLU A 125 11.24 22.64 11.37
C GLU A 125 11.06 24.11 11.74
N GLU A 126 10.71 24.38 12.99
CA GLU A 126 10.33 25.73 13.43
C GLU A 126 9.24 26.31 12.52
N ASN A 127 9.49 27.46 11.87
CA ASN A 127 8.59 28.11 10.92
C ASN A 127 8.83 27.72 9.45
N LEU A 128 9.60 26.67 9.18
CA LEU A 128 9.83 26.16 7.83
C LEU A 128 9.00 24.91 7.56
N VAL A 129 8.37 24.87 6.38
CA VAL A 129 7.72 23.67 5.84
C VAL A 129 8.55 23.17 4.68
N LEU A 130 9.09 21.96 4.80
CA LEU A 130 9.91 21.31 3.80
C LEU A 130 9.12 20.16 3.17
N ILE A 131 9.00 20.18 1.84
CA ILE A 131 8.33 19.16 1.04
C ILE A 131 9.34 18.57 0.06
N SER A 132 9.41 17.25 -0.01
CA SER A 132 10.17 16.54 -1.03
C SER A 132 9.43 15.32 -1.57
N LYS A 133 9.63 15.01 -2.85
CA LYS A 133 9.10 13.80 -3.51
C LYS A 133 10.01 13.36 -4.64
N ILE A 134 10.21 12.05 -4.76
CA ILE A 134 10.78 11.43 -5.96
C ILE A 134 9.64 11.13 -6.94
N ASP A 135 9.77 11.55 -8.19
CA ASP A 135 8.84 11.23 -9.26
C ASP A 135 9.53 11.19 -10.64
N PHE A 136 9.89 9.98 -11.08
CA PHE A 136 10.49 9.75 -12.40
C PHE A 136 9.51 9.94 -13.57
N ASN A 137 8.22 10.17 -13.30
CA ASN A 137 7.19 10.42 -14.31
C ASN A 137 6.81 11.90 -14.39
N ASN A 138 7.60 12.79 -13.76
CA ASN A 138 7.41 14.24 -13.75
C ASN A 138 5.98 14.67 -13.37
N LYS A 139 5.32 13.95 -12.44
CA LYS A 139 3.99 14.34 -11.98
C LYS A 139 4.09 15.53 -11.04
N PRO A 140 3.27 16.59 -11.23
CA PRO A 140 3.32 17.76 -10.38
C PRO A 140 2.86 17.46 -8.94
N LEU A 141 3.27 18.33 -8.02
CA LEU A 141 2.73 18.42 -6.67
C LEU A 141 1.81 19.63 -6.56
N ASN A 142 0.53 19.40 -6.30
CA ASN A 142 -0.37 20.48 -5.90
C ASN A 142 -0.34 20.62 -4.38
N VAL A 143 0.25 21.71 -3.89
CA VAL A 143 0.42 22.01 -2.47
C VAL A 143 -0.58 23.08 -2.06
N VAL A 144 -1.29 22.85 -0.95
CA VAL A 144 -2.15 23.84 -0.30
C VAL A 144 -1.76 23.92 1.16
N ILE A 145 -1.53 25.13 1.67
CA ILE A 145 -1.24 25.37 3.09
C ILE A 145 -2.40 26.15 3.68
N TYR A 146 -2.88 25.66 4.82
CA TYR A 146 -3.92 26.29 5.61
C TYR A 146 -3.34 26.79 6.93
N TYR A 147 -3.87 27.92 7.41
CA TYR A 147 -3.70 28.42 8.78
C TYR A 147 -5.09 28.67 9.35
N LYS A 148 -5.41 28.07 10.51
CA LYS A 148 -6.75 28.16 11.12
C LYS A 148 -7.89 27.86 10.13
N ASP A 149 -7.69 26.81 9.32
CA ASP A 149 -8.60 26.35 8.26
C ASP A 149 -8.82 27.30 7.07
N GLU A 150 -8.11 28.43 7.01
CA GLU A 150 -8.08 29.32 5.84
C GLU A 150 -6.89 29.00 4.93
N VAL A 151 -7.11 28.98 3.61
CA VAL A 151 -6.04 28.79 2.62
C VAL A 151 -5.15 30.02 2.61
N ILE A 152 -3.89 29.86 2.99
CA ILE A 152 -2.87 30.92 2.93
C ILE A 152 -1.92 30.74 1.75
N LEU A 153 -1.90 29.56 1.14
CA LEU A 153 -1.11 29.26 -0.06
C LEU A 153 -1.78 28.16 -0.89
N SER A 154 -1.76 28.32 -2.21
CA SER A 154 -1.99 27.24 -3.17
C SER A 154 -0.97 27.34 -4.31
N GLU A 155 -0.24 26.25 -4.56
CA GLU A 155 0.82 26.22 -5.55
C GLU A 155 0.86 24.86 -6.27
N THR A 156 1.15 24.88 -7.58
CA THR A 156 1.56 23.69 -8.33
C THR A 156 3.07 23.71 -8.52
N VAL A 157 3.77 22.78 -7.87
CA VAL A 157 5.22 22.59 -8.01
C VAL A 157 5.47 21.59 -9.15
N ASN A 158 6.12 22.08 -10.20
CA ASN A 158 6.60 21.28 -11.32
C ASN A 158 8.12 21.07 -11.22
N GLY A 159 8.63 20.03 -11.88
CA GLY A 159 10.06 19.73 -11.90
C GLY A 159 10.32 18.33 -12.45
N ASN A 160 11.56 17.88 -12.26
CA ASN A 160 12.07 16.62 -12.80
C ASN A 160 11.96 15.50 -11.73
N ASP A 161 12.86 14.52 -11.78
CA ASP A 161 12.90 13.32 -10.92
C ASP A 161 12.77 13.57 -9.41
N ILE A 162 13.21 14.73 -8.92
CA ILE A 162 13.09 15.12 -7.51
C ILE A 162 12.44 16.49 -7.43
N LEU A 163 11.25 16.53 -6.82
CA LEU A 163 10.51 17.74 -6.50
C LEU A 163 10.84 18.14 -5.07
N SER A 164 11.28 19.37 -4.86
CA SER A 164 11.57 19.92 -3.55
C SER A 164 11.04 21.35 -3.44
N ARG A 165 10.41 21.67 -2.32
CA ARG A 165 9.90 23.01 -2.04
C ARG A 165 10.00 23.32 -0.55
N VAL A 166 10.40 24.54 -0.24
CA VAL A 166 10.47 25.06 1.13
C VAL A 166 9.60 26.31 1.22
N TYR A 167 8.76 26.37 2.24
CA TYR A 167 7.97 27.55 2.58
C TYR A 167 8.40 28.09 3.93
N LYS A 168 8.59 29.41 4.00
CA LYS A 168 8.80 30.12 5.25
C LYS A 168 7.46 30.67 5.74
N LEU A 169 7.06 30.26 6.94
CA LEU A 169 5.88 30.75 7.63
C LEU A 169 6.25 31.94 8.52
N SER A 170 5.26 32.78 8.84
CA SER A 170 5.47 33.91 9.75
C SER A 170 5.85 33.41 11.14
N GLU A 171 6.84 34.06 11.75
CA GLU A 171 7.30 33.75 13.10
C GLU A 171 6.31 34.24 14.17
N THR A 172 5.45 35.22 13.83
CA THR A 172 4.47 35.81 14.74
C THR A 172 3.10 35.12 14.69
N GLU A 173 2.75 34.49 13.57
CA GLU A 173 1.47 33.80 13.39
C GLU A 173 1.52 32.39 13.96
N LYS A 174 1.37 32.29 15.28
CA LYS A 174 1.37 31.03 16.02
C LYS A 174 0.01 30.34 15.97
N GLY A 175 0.02 29.02 15.91
CA GLY A 175 -1.20 28.21 15.88
C GLY A 175 -1.14 27.04 14.91
N ASN A 176 -2.31 26.57 14.51
CA ASN A 176 -2.47 25.33 13.74
C ASN A 176 -2.34 25.58 12.24
N TYR A 177 -1.51 24.76 11.62
CA TYR A 177 -1.28 24.70 10.19
C TYR A 177 -1.59 23.31 9.65
N LYS A 178 -1.96 23.27 8.38
CA LYS A 178 -2.25 22.03 7.65
C LYS A 178 -1.71 22.13 6.24
N VAL A 179 -0.91 21.16 5.84
CA VAL A 179 -0.40 21.03 4.48
C VAL A 179 -1.13 19.88 3.81
N VAL A 180 -1.74 20.17 2.66
CA VAL A 180 -2.41 19.19 1.80
C VAL A 180 -1.63 19.11 0.49
N ILE A 181 -1.18 17.92 0.14
CA ILE A 181 -0.52 17.64 -1.14
C ILE A 181 -1.39 16.69 -1.95
N ASN A 182 -1.71 17.07 -3.18
CA ASN A 182 -2.37 16.20 -4.16
C ASN A 182 -1.38 15.84 -5.29
N THR A 183 -1.13 14.55 -5.47
CA THR A 183 -0.27 14.01 -6.53
C THR A 183 -0.56 12.53 -6.77
N ASN A 184 -0.31 12.02 -7.98
CA ASN A 184 -0.60 10.63 -8.37
C ASN A 184 -2.01 10.17 -7.95
N ASN A 185 -3.02 11.04 -8.12
CA ASN A 185 -4.43 10.86 -7.72
C ASN A 185 -4.62 10.50 -6.23
N ARG A 186 -3.70 10.94 -5.37
CA ARG A 186 -3.69 10.69 -3.92
C ARG A 186 -3.53 12.00 -3.17
N MET A 187 -4.11 12.04 -1.98
CA MET A 187 -4.02 13.16 -1.05
C MET A 187 -3.16 12.78 0.14
N TYR A 188 -2.24 13.66 0.52
CA TYR A 188 -1.36 13.52 1.68
C TYR A 188 -1.54 14.75 2.55
N ILE A 189 -1.79 14.54 3.84
CA ILE A 189 -2.11 15.62 4.79
C ILE A 189 -1.11 15.57 5.94
N LYS A 190 -0.64 16.74 6.35
CA LYS A 190 0.10 16.90 7.60
C LYS A 190 -0.38 18.13 8.35
N ASP A 191 -0.91 17.91 9.54
CA ASP A 191 -1.22 18.93 10.53
C ASP A 191 -0.01 19.13 11.46
N PHE A 192 0.24 20.37 11.84
CA PHE A 192 1.28 20.75 12.81
C PHE A 192 0.95 22.12 13.42
N SER A 193 1.63 22.47 14.50
CA SER A 193 1.48 23.78 15.14
C SER A 193 2.84 24.43 15.34
N ILE A 194 2.88 25.76 15.22
CA ILE A 194 4.08 26.59 15.41
C ILE A 194 3.82 27.58 16.55
#